data_AF-A0A939V7K2-F1
#
_entry.id   AF-A0A939V7K2-F1
#
_cell.length_a   1.000
_cell.length_b   1.000
_cell.length_c   1.000
_cell.angle_alpha   90.00
_cell.angle_beta   90.00
_cell.angle_gamma   90.00
#
_symmetry.space_group_name_H-M   'P 1'
#
loop_
_entity.id
_entity.type
_entity.pdbx_description
1 polymer ?
#
loop_
_entity_poly.entity_id
_entity_poly.type
_entity_poly.pdbx_seq_one_letter_code
_entity_poly.pdbx_strand_id
1 'polypeptide(L)'
;MSKICQSCSMPMNDESVFGTNADGAKNPDYCIYCYKNGEFIDNVSMAEYIEMMVPFAAQANMTPTEMRRHCEKVFPTLKRWKK
;
A
#
# COMPACT_ATOMS: atom_id res chain seq x y z
N MET A 1 15.63 -9.76 -2.98
CA MET A 1 14.27 -9.50 -3.54
C MET A 1 13.64 -8.44 -2.66
N SER A 2 13.41 -7.23 -3.19
CA SER A 2 12.67 -6.20 -2.45
C SER A 2 11.22 -6.62 -2.29
N LYS A 3 10.70 -6.62 -1.06
CA LYS A 3 9.28 -6.86 -0.82
C LYS A 3 8.51 -5.59 -1.17
N ILE A 4 7.27 -5.74 -1.64
CA ILE A 4 6.37 -4.61 -1.90
C ILE A 4 5.13 -4.77 -1.04
N CYS A 5 4.62 -3.66 -0.52
CA CYS A 5 3.38 -3.64 0.26
C CYS A 5 2.21 -4.12 -0.62
N GLN A 6 1.52 -5.14 -0.15
CA GLN A 6 0.37 -5.77 -0.81
C GLN A 6 -0.94 -4.96 -0.63
N SER A 7 -0.83 -3.67 -0.28
CA SER A 7 -1.92 -2.69 -0.24
C SER A 7 -1.61 -1.46 -1.11
N CYS A 8 -0.44 -0.83 -0.92
CA CYS A 8 -0.09 0.42 -1.61
C CYS A 8 1.03 0.31 -2.64
N SER A 9 1.55 -0.90 -2.92
CA SER A 9 2.71 -1.14 -3.80
C SER A 9 4.03 -0.47 -3.39
N MET A 10 4.08 0.19 -2.23
CA MET A 10 5.30 0.80 -1.71
C MET A 10 6.40 -0.24 -1.49
N PRO A 11 7.65 0.00 -1.95
CA PRO A 11 8.79 -0.84 -1.62
C PRO A 11 9.03 -0.91 -0.11
N MET A 12 9.24 -2.11 0.41
CA MET A 12 9.52 -2.39 1.82
C MET A 12 10.91 -3.01 1.95
N ASN A 13 11.93 -2.16 1.89
CA ASN A 13 13.34 -2.56 1.91
C ASN A 13 13.90 -2.77 3.34
N ASP A 14 13.15 -2.39 4.38
CA ASP A 14 13.56 -2.43 5.78
C ASP A 14 12.40 -2.95 6.65
N GLU A 15 12.69 -3.72 7.70
CA GLU A 15 11.66 -4.26 8.61
C GLU A 15 10.98 -3.18 9.47
N SER A 16 11.62 -2.03 9.66
CA SER A 16 11.04 -0.86 10.32
C SER A 16 9.77 -0.38 9.63
N VAL A 17 9.67 -0.55 8.30
CA VAL A 17 8.49 -0.17 7.52
C VAL A 17 7.44 -1.27 7.44
N PHE A 18 7.65 -2.44 8.06
CA PHE A 18 6.63 -3.50 8.11
C PHE A 18 5.56 -3.18 9.15
N GLY A 19 4.30 -3.36 8.76
CA GLY A 19 3.13 -3.24 9.62
C GLY A 19 3.11 -4.26 10.75
N THR A 20 2.06 -4.25 11.56
CA THR A 20 1.94 -5.16 12.72
C THR A 20 0.66 -5.98 12.66
N ASN A 21 0.77 -7.26 13.01
CA ASN A 21 -0.35 -8.17 13.24
C ASN A 21 -1.00 -7.89 14.60
N ALA A 22 -2.13 -8.53 14.88
CA ALA A 22 -2.86 -8.36 16.15
C ALA A 22 -2.05 -8.85 17.38
N ASP A 23 -1.13 -9.79 17.17
CA ASP A 23 -0.19 -10.30 18.19
C ASP A 23 1.05 -9.40 18.38
N GLY A 24 1.15 -8.30 17.63
CA GLY A 24 2.28 -7.38 17.65
C GLY A 24 3.46 -7.79 16.77
N ALA A 25 3.42 -8.96 16.13
CA ALA A 25 4.48 -9.39 15.22
C ALA A 25 4.50 -8.55 13.93
N LYS A 26 5.67 -8.43 13.28
CA LYS A 26 5.82 -7.71 12.02
C LYS A 26 5.10 -8.45 10.87
N ASN A 27 4.40 -7.69 10.04
CA ASN A 27 3.72 -8.20 8.85
C ASN A 27 4.59 -7.97 7.60
N PRO A 28 5.09 -9.02 6.93
CA PRO A 28 5.96 -8.88 5.76
C PRO A 28 5.22 -8.53 4.46
N ASP A 29 3.88 -8.58 4.46
CA ASP A 29 3.05 -8.27 3.31
C ASP A 29 2.59 -6.81 3.27
N TYR A 30 2.47 -6.15 4.43
CA TYR A 30 1.91 -4.81 4.52
C TYR A 30 2.83 -3.86 5.26
N CYS A 31 2.88 -2.59 4.83
CA CYS A 31 3.70 -1.58 5.49
C CYS A 31 2.98 -0.94 6.70
N ILE A 32 3.75 -0.26 7.55
CA ILE A 32 3.26 0.46 8.74
C ILE A 32 2.20 1.52 8.45
N TYR A 33 2.14 2.02 7.22
CA TYR A 33 1.18 3.05 6.82
C TYR A 33 -0.14 2.47 6.31
N CYS A 34 -0.18 1.17 6.00
CA CYS A 34 -1.39 0.50 5.52
C CYS A 34 -2.02 -0.38 6.60
N TYR A 35 -1.21 -1.04 7.42
CA TYR A 35 -1.67 -2.12 8.30
C TYR A 35 -1.02 -2.05 9.67
N LYS A 36 -1.85 -2.01 10.71
CA LYS A 36 -1.40 -1.88 12.10
C LYS A 36 -2.33 -2.66 13.02
N ASN A 37 -1.75 -3.40 13.95
CA ASN A 37 -2.43 -4.18 14.99
C ASN A 37 -3.47 -5.15 14.43
N GLY A 38 -3.21 -5.75 13.27
CA GLY A 38 -4.12 -6.72 12.66
C GLY A 38 -5.18 -6.13 11.73
N GLU A 39 -5.19 -4.80 11.55
CA GLU A 39 -6.23 -4.12 10.77
C GLU A 39 -5.65 -3.11 9.78
N PHE A 40 -6.37 -2.86 8.69
CA PHE A 40 -6.04 -1.76 7.78
C PHE A 40 -6.42 -0.43 8.42
N ILE A 41 -5.51 0.55 8.33
CA ILE A 41 -5.68 1.86 8.97
C ILE A 41 -6.84 2.64 8.32
N ASP A 42 -7.09 2.40 7.04
CA ASP A 42 -8.18 2.99 6.28
C ASP A 42 -9.21 1.92 5.88
N ASN A 43 -10.48 2.25 6.04
CA ASN A 43 -11.61 1.44 5.57
C ASN A 43 -12.23 2.13 4.36
N VAL A 44 -11.59 1.97 3.21
CA VAL A 44 -11.96 2.62 1.95
C VAL A 44 -12.02 1.61 0.81
N SER A 45 -12.78 1.95 -0.23
CA SER A 45 -12.75 1.22 -1.50
C SER A 45 -11.43 1.42 -2.23
N MET A 46 -11.13 0.53 -3.18
CA MET A 46 -9.94 0.66 -4.04
C MET A 46 -9.93 1.99 -4.80
N ALA A 47 -11.09 2.44 -5.29
CA ALA A 47 -11.21 3.69 -6.04
C ALA A 47 -10.87 4.90 -5.15
N GLU A 48 -11.43 4.95 -3.94
CA GLU A 48 -11.10 5.99 -2.95
C GLU A 48 -9.63 5.93 -2.55
N TYR A 49 -9.05 4.74 -2.42
CA TYR A 49 -7.64 4.58 -2.09
C TYR A 49 -6.71 5.07 -3.22
N ILE A 50 -7.09 4.88 -4.49
CA ILE A 50 -6.36 5.43 -5.64
C ILE A 50 -6.32 6.96 -5.54
N GLU A 51 -7.45 7.61 -5.22
CA GLU A 51 -7.50 9.06 -5.00
C GLU A 51 -6.56 9.51 -3.88
N MET A 52 -6.48 8.73 -2.79
CA MET A 52 -5.57 9.03 -1.68
C MET A 52 -4.09 8.93 -2.08
N MET A 53 -3.73 8.15 -3.10
CA MET A 53 -2.34 8.05 -3.57
C MET A 53 -1.94 9.20 -4.51
N VAL A 54 -2.89 9.81 -5.22
CA VAL A 54 -2.62 10.87 -6.21
C VAL A 54 -1.80 12.04 -5.64
N PRO A 55 -2.06 12.55 -4.42
CA PRO A 55 -1.22 13.59 -3.81
C PRO A 55 0.25 13.21 -3.62
N PHE A 56 0.56 11.91 -3.55
CA PHE A 56 1.92 11.40 -3.38
C PHE A 56 2.65 11.18 -4.71
N ALA A 57 2.02 11.48 -5.85
CA ALA A 57 2.60 11.27 -7.19
C ALA A 57 4.01 11.86 -7.36
N ALA A 58 4.22 13.09 -6.87
CA ALA A 58 5.51 13.76 -6.95
C ALA A 58 6.63 13.00 -6.21
N GLN A 59 6.31 12.33 -5.10
CA GLN A 59 7.28 11.54 -4.33
C GLN A 59 7.71 10.27 -5.08
N ALA A 60 6.88 9.81 -6.02
CA ALA A 60 7.18 8.70 -6.91
C ALA A 60 7.75 9.14 -8.28
N ASN A 61 8.10 10.43 -8.44
CA ASN A 61 8.49 11.03 -9.72
C ASN A 61 7.44 10.82 -10.83
N MET A 62 6.15 10.87 -10.47
CA MET A 62 5.02 10.73 -11.38
C MET A 62 4.15 11.98 -11.37
N THR A 63 3.41 12.19 -12.45
CA THR A 63 2.26 13.11 -12.48
C THR A 63 1.05 12.48 -11.76
N PRO A 64 0.08 13.30 -11.29
CA PRO A 64 -1.19 12.81 -10.73
C PRO A 64 -1.90 11.77 -11.61
N THR A 65 -1.92 12.01 -12.93
CA THR A 65 -2.54 11.12 -13.92
C THR A 65 -1.79 9.80 -14.07
N GLU A 66 -0.46 9.84 -14.06
CA GLU A 66 0.37 8.62 -14.11
C GLU A 66 0.21 7.79 -12.84
N MET A 67 0.20 8.43 -11.66
CA MET A 67 -0.04 7.75 -10.39
C MET A 67 -1.39 7.02 -10.39
N ARG A 68 -2.46 7.71 -10.81
CA ARG A 68 -3.79 7.08 -10.94
C ARG A 68 -3.75 5.84 -11.85
N ARG A 69 -3.26 5.99 -13.07
CA ARG A 69 -3.17 4.88 -14.05
C ARG A 69 -2.30 3.73 -13.54
N HIS A 70 -1.22 4.06 -12.82
CA HIS A 70 -0.35 3.08 -12.20
C HIS A 70 -1.10 2.28 -11.13
N CYS A 71 -1.77 2.96 -10.19
CA CYS A 71 -2.55 2.31 -9.15
C CYS A 71 -3.71 1.48 -9.71
N GLU A 72 -4.44 1.98 -10.71
CA GLU A 72 -5.52 1.23 -11.41
C GLU A 72 -5.03 -0.09 -12.01
N LYS A 73 -3.77 -0.12 -12.50
CA LYS A 73 -3.16 -1.33 -13.05
C LYS A 73 -2.61 -2.26 -11.96
N VAL A 74 -1.99 -1.70 -10.92
CA VAL A 74 -1.24 -2.48 -9.92
C VAL A 74 -2.15 -3.00 -8.81
N PHE A 75 -3.05 -2.18 -8.28
CA PHE A 75 -3.86 -2.52 -7.11
C PHE A 75 -4.67 -3.81 -7.27
N PRO A 76 -5.32 -4.10 -8.42
CA PRO A 76 -6.04 -5.36 -8.62
C PRO A 76 -5.18 -6.63 -8.48
N THR A 77 -3.85 -6.50 -8.54
CA THR A 77 -2.91 -7.62 -8.38
C THR A 77 -2.43 -7.83 -6.94
N LEU A 78 -2.68 -6.87 -6.04
CA LEU A 78 -2.21 -6.88 -4.65
C LEU A 78 -3.21 -7.60 -3.73
N LYS A 79 -2.71 -8.31 -2.71
CA LYS A 79 -3.54 -9.15 -1.81
C LYS A 79 -4.73 -8.45 -1.18
N ARG A 80 -4.61 -7.17 -0.78
CA ARG A 80 -5.72 -6.41 -0.15
C ARG A 80 -6.91 -6.26 -1.09
N TRP A 81 -6.65 -6.06 -2.37
CA TRP A 81 -7.63 -5.64 -3.36
C TRP A 81 -8.05 -6.76 -4.31
N LYS A 82 -7.28 -7.84 -4.32
CA LYS A 82 -7.58 -9.05 -5.09
C LYS A 82 -8.85 -9.68 -4.54
N LYS A 83 -9.86 -9.80 -5.40
CA LYS A 83 -11.04 -10.64 -5.15
C LYS A 83 -10.71 -12.10 -5.35
#